data_AF-A0A535T4A2-F1
#
_entry.id   AF-A0A535T4A2-F1
#
_cell.length_a   1.000
_cell.length_b   1.000
_cell.length_c   1.000
_cell.angle_alpha   90.00
_cell.angle_beta   90.00
_cell.angle_gamma   90.00
#
_symmetry.space_group_name_H-M   'P 1'
#
loop_
_entity.id
_entity.type
_entity.pdbx_description
1 polymer ?
#
loop_
_entity_poly.entity_id
_entity_poly.type
_entity_poly.pdbx_seq_one_letter_code
_entity_poly.pdbx_strand_id
1 'polypeptide(L)'
;MPDILGPLAVLSVGLGLIFFPTTVVAISGAARHESGLASAVLNVSQQLGGSIGLAVLGTVAANVTSDHLAGARPTHTLINSALTAGFTTAFELGVPIALAGFLLALLVIRVQRPAQKPVALPEAA
;
A
#
# COMPACT_ATOMS: atom_id res chain seq x y z
N MET A 1 -25.97 -1.79 -1.64
CA MET A 1 -24.75 -2.51 -2.07
C MET A 1 -24.04 -1.92 -3.31
N PRO A 2 -24.57 -0.96 -4.11
CA PRO A 2 -23.73 -0.29 -5.11
C PRO A 2 -22.72 0.69 -4.48
N ASP A 3 -22.94 1.09 -3.23
CA ASP A 3 -22.19 2.16 -2.54
C ASP A 3 -20.72 1.82 -2.27
N ILE A 4 -20.37 0.52 -2.22
CA ILE A 4 -19.00 0.05 -1.98
C ILE A 4 -18.22 -0.21 -3.28
N LEU A 5 -18.91 -0.32 -4.42
CA LEU A 5 -18.27 -0.66 -5.70
C LEU A 5 -17.31 0.44 -6.15
N GLY A 6 -17.70 1.71 -5.97
CA GLY A 6 -16.86 2.86 -6.29
C GLY A 6 -15.53 2.84 -5.53
N PRO A 7 -15.54 2.84 -4.18
CA PRO A 7 -14.32 2.76 -3.37
C PRO A 7 -13.46 1.53 -3.69
N LEU A 8 -14.07 0.35 -3.89
CA LEU A 8 -13.32 -0.87 -4.22
C LEU A 8 -12.67 -0.82 -5.61
N ALA A 9 -13.33 -0.21 -6.59
CA ALA A 9 -12.76 0.00 -7.92
C ALA A 9 -11.55 0.94 -7.85
N VAL A 10 -11.68 2.05 -7.13
CA VAL A 10 -10.57 3.00 -6.90
C VAL A 10 -9.40 2.31 -6.21
N LEU A 11 -9.66 1.55 -5.15
CA LEU A 11 -8.64 0.78 -4.43
C LEU A 11 -7.93 -0.21 -5.37
N SER A 12 -8.68 -0.99 -6.14
CA SER A 12 -8.14 -2.02 -7.04
C SER A 12 -7.24 -1.41 -8.12
N VAL A 13 -7.68 -0.31 -8.73
CA VAL A 13 -6.88 0.44 -9.71
C VAL A 13 -5.61 1.00 -9.04
N GLY A 14 -5.74 1.61 -7.86
CA GLY A 14 -4.61 2.14 -7.11
C GLY A 14 -3.56 1.08 -6.76
N LEU A 15 -4.00 -0.10 -6.29
CA LEU A 15 -3.09 -1.21 -5.98
C LEU A 15 -2.37 -1.71 -7.25
N GLY A 16 -3.07 -1.84 -8.38
CA GLY A 16 -2.44 -2.19 -9.66
C GLY A 16 -1.37 -1.17 -10.09
N LEU A 17 -1.67 0.12 -9.95
CA LEU A 17 -0.74 1.22 -10.24
C LEU A 17 0.44 1.30 -9.28
N ILE A 18 0.37 0.72 -8.09
CA ILE A 18 1.47 0.69 -7.12
C ILE A 18 2.32 -0.57 -7.31
N PHE A 19 1.72 -1.76 -7.27
CA PHE A 19 2.48 -3.01 -7.17
C PHE A 19 3.31 -3.31 -8.42
N PHE A 20 2.73 -3.13 -9.60
CA PHE A 20 3.41 -3.49 -10.85
C PHE A 20 4.64 -2.61 -11.12
N PRO A 21 4.54 -1.27 -11.22
CA PRO A 21 5.71 -0.44 -11.50
C PRO A 21 6.73 -0.46 -10.37
N THR A 22 6.31 -0.55 -9.10
CA THR A 22 7.26 -0.64 -7.97
C THR A 22 8.12 -1.91 -8.07
N THR A 23 7.51 -3.04 -8.44
CA THR A 23 8.24 -4.31 -8.61
C THR A 23 9.24 -4.22 -9.76
N VAL A 24 8.82 -3.69 -10.92
CA VAL A 24 9.70 -3.51 -12.08
C VAL A 24 10.87 -2.58 -11.74
N VAL A 25 10.60 -1.43 -11.14
CA VAL A 25 11.64 -0.44 -10.76
C VAL A 25 12.61 -1.05 -9.75
N ALA A 26 12.12 -1.72 -8.71
CA ALA A 26 12.96 -2.31 -7.66
C ALA A 26 13.92 -3.39 -8.17
N ILE A 27 13.50 -4.19 -9.16
CA ILE A 27 14.30 -5.31 -9.67
C ILE A 27 15.16 -4.89 -10.86
N SER A 28 14.70 -3.95 -11.70
CA SER A 28 15.39 -3.57 -12.95
C SER A 28 16.79 -2.98 -12.77
N GLY A 29 17.10 -2.42 -11.60
CA GLY A 29 18.42 -1.88 -11.27
C GLY A 29 19.42 -2.90 -10.72
N ALA A 30 18.99 -4.13 -10.43
CA ALA A 30 19.84 -5.15 -9.83
C ALA A 30 20.68 -5.90 -10.88
N ALA A 31 21.90 -6.30 -10.53
CA ALA A 31 22.67 -7.21 -11.38
C ALA A 31 21.94 -8.55 -11.51
N ARG A 32 22.12 -9.26 -12.64
CA ARG A 32 21.43 -10.54 -12.91
C ARG A 32 21.59 -11.60 -11.81
N HIS A 33 22.72 -11.61 -11.11
CA HIS A 33 22.98 -12.55 -10.02
C HIS A 33 22.37 -12.11 -8.67
N GLU A 34 21.93 -10.86 -8.56
CA GLU A 34 21.33 -10.26 -7.36
C GLU A 34 19.81 -10.11 -7.46
N SER A 35 19.20 -10.41 -8.62
CA SER A 35 17.76 -10.23 -8.84
C SER A 35 16.90 -11.00 -7.83
N GLY A 36 17.36 -12.17 -7.38
CA GLY A 36 16.70 -12.93 -6.32
C GLY A 36 16.77 -12.23 -4.96
N LEU A 37 17.91 -11.63 -4.62
CA LEU A 37 18.08 -10.83 -3.40
C LEU A 37 17.24 -9.55 -3.45
N ALA A 38 17.21 -8.85 -4.58
CA ALA A 38 16.40 -7.65 -4.78
C ALA A 38 14.90 -7.96 -4.58
N SER A 39 14.41 -9.07 -5.14
CA SER A 39 13.03 -9.52 -4.96
C SER A 39 12.73 -9.91 -3.50
N ALA A 40 13.66 -10.61 -2.84
CA ALA A 40 13.51 -10.96 -1.43
C ALA A 40 13.41 -9.73 -0.53
N VAL A 41 14.29 -8.74 -0.73
CA VAL A 41 14.27 -7.46 0.00
C VAL A 41 12.98 -6.70 -0.28
N LEU A 42 12.51 -6.66 -1.52
CA LEU A 42 11.24 -6.04 -1.87
C LEU A 42 10.06 -6.69 -1.13
N ASN A 43 9.96 -8.02 -1.16
CA ASN A 43 8.88 -8.76 -0.50
C ASN A 43 8.90 -8.56 1.03
N VAL A 44 10.08 -8.63 1.65
CA VAL A 44 10.23 -8.34 3.09
C VAL A 44 9.83 -6.90 3.40
N SER A 45 10.23 -5.95 2.57
CA SER A 45 9.85 -4.53 2.73
C SER A 45 8.34 -4.34 2.64
N GLN A 46 7.67 -5.04 1.71
CA GLN A 46 6.22 -5.01 1.57
C GLN A 46 5.50 -5.65 2.77
N GLN A 47 5.96 -6.81 3.24
CA GLN A 47 5.39 -7.48 4.42
C GLN A 47 5.59 -6.66 5.70
N LEU A 48 6.78 -6.08 5.88
CA LEU A 48 7.06 -5.16 6.99
C LEU A 48 6.18 -3.92 6.89
N GLY A 49 6.10 -3.27 5.73
CA GLY A 49 5.23 -2.12 5.53
C GLY A 49 3.76 -2.42 5.81
N GLY A 50 3.25 -3.56 5.31
CA GLY A 50 1.87 -4.00 5.53
C GLY A 50 1.57 -4.29 7.00
N SER A 51 2.47 -4.97 7.71
CA SER A 51 2.30 -5.28 9.12
C SER A 51 2.38 -4.04 10.01
N ILE A 52 3.30 -3.11 9.74
CA ILE A 52 3.42 -1.84 10.46
C ILE A 52 2.16 -0.98 10.23
N GLY A 53 1.73 -0.85 8.97
CA GLY A 53 0.52 -0.10 8.63
C GLY A 53 -0.72 -0.68 9.31
N LEU A 54 -0.89 -2.00 9.27
CA LEU A 54 -2.00 -2.67 9.95
C LEU A 54 -1.94 -2.50 11.46
N ALA A 55 -0.76 -2.59 12.08
CA ALA A 55 -0.59 -2.39 13.50
C ALA A 55 -1.01 -0.98 13.93
N VAL A 56 -0.51 0.05 13.25
CA VAL A 56 -0.85 1.45 13.56
C VAL A 56 -2.34 1.71 13.41
N LEU A 57 -2.91 1.38 12.24
CA LEU A 57 -4.31 1.65 11.95
C LEU A 57 -5.25 0.81 12.81
N GLY A 58 -4.90 -0.46 13.05
CA GLY A 58 -5.65 -1.37 13.91
C GLY A 58 -5.66 -0.91 15.37
N THR A 59 -4.52 -0.45 15.89
CA THR A 59 -4.45 0.13 17.24
C THR A 59 -5.33 1.37 17.37
N VAL A 60 -5.33 2.27 16.39
CA VAL A 60 -6.19 3.46 16.42
C VAL A 60 -7.66 3.07 16.36
N ALA A 61 -8.05 2.18 15.45
CA ALA A 61 -9.43 1.69 15.35
C ALA A 61 -9.89 1.05 16.67
N ALA A 62 -9.05 0.20 17.27
CA ALA A 62 -9.36 -0.48 18.53
C ALA A 62 -9.48 0.49 19.71
N ASN A 63 -8.58 1.46 19.83
CA ASN A 63 -8.61 2.44 20.91
C ASN A 63 -9.85 3.34 20.80
N VAL A 64 -10.12 3.91 19.63
CA VAL A 64 -11.30 4.78 19.41
C VAL A 64 -12.60 4.00 19.64
N THR A 65 -12.67 2.74 19.22
CA THR A 65 -13.83 1.87 19.48
C THR A 65 -14.00 1.64 20.99
N SER A 66 -12.90 1.33 21.70
CA SER A 66 -12.93 1.06 23.14
C SER A 66 -13.34 2.30 23.94
N ASP A 67 -12.83 3.47 23.57
CA ASP A 67 -13.16 4.74 24.21
C ASP A 67 -14.65 5.09 24.03
N HIS A 68 -15.23 4.85 22.85
CA HIS A 68 -16.67 5.04 22.62
C HIS A 68 -17.57 4.10 23.42
N LEU A 69 -17.05 2.93 23.82
CA LEU A 69 -17.77 1.95 24.62
C LEU A 69 -17.55 2.14 26.13
N ALA A 70 -16.63 3.01 26.54
CA ALA A 70 -16.25 3.19 27.93
C ALA A 70 -17.42 3.66 28.80
N GLY A 71 -17.72 2.92 29.87
CA GLY A 71 -18.77 3.26 30.83
C GLY A 71 -20.21 3.10 30.32
N ALA A 72 -20.41 2.65 29.08
CA ALA A 72 -21.72 2.46 28.48
C ALA A 72 -22.19 1.00 28.56
N ARG A 73 -23.51 0.79 28.62
CA ARG A 73 -24.09 -0.55 28.50
C ARG A 73 -24.02 -1.01 27.04
N PRO A 74 -23.42 -2.17 26.74
CA PRO A 74 -23.30 -2.65 25.37
C PRO A 74 -24.68 -2.85 24.74
N THR A 75 -24.94 -2.10 23.66
CA THR A 75 -26.12 -2.28 22.81
C THR A 75 -25.63 -2.46 21.36
N HIS A 76 -26.32 -3.25 20.54
CA HIS A 76 -25.93 -3.48 19.15
C HIS A 76 -25.72 -2.18 18.36
N THR A 77 -26.59 -1.19 18.56
CA THR A 77 -26.47 0.12 17.92
C THR A 77 -25.20 0.87 18.33
N LEU A 78 -24.87 0.84 19.63
CA LEU A 78 -23.68 1.46 20.17
C LEU A 78 -22.40 0.78 19.66
N ILE A 79 -22.37 -0.55 19.65
CA ILE A 79 -21.22 -1.31 19.16
C ILE A 79 -20.96 -1.01 17.68
N ASN A 80 -22.01 -1.02 16.85
CA ASN A 80 -21.87 -0.69 15.43
C ASN A 80 -21.37 0.74 15.23
N SER A 81 -21.93 1.70 15.97
CA SER A 81 -21.48 3.10 15.91
C SER A 81 -20.02 3.27 16.34
N ALA A 82 -19.60 2.59 17.40
CA ALA A 82 -18.23 2.65 17.91
C ALA A 82 -17.22 2.05 16.91
N LEU A 83 -17.56 0.91 16.29
CA LEU A 83 -16.75 0.30 15.23
C LEU A 83 -16.64 1.22 14.01
N THR A 84 -17.75 1.81 13.57
CA THR A 84 -17.75 2.77 12.46
C THR A 84 -16.89 3.99 12.76
N ALA A 85 -16.96 4.53 13.98
CA ALA A 85 -16.10 5.63 14.42
C ALA A 85 -14.62 5.21 14.38
N GLY A 86 -14.29 4.05 14.96
CA GLY A 86 -12.91 3.53 14.98
C GLY A 86 -12.31 3.33 13.58
N PHE A 87 -13.03 2.67 12.68
CA PHE A 87 -12.55 2.47 11.31
C PHE A 87 -12.48 3.78 10.51
N THR A 88 -13.44 4.69 10.68
CA THR A 88 -13.40 6.00 10.02
C THR A 88 -12.17 6.78 10.44
N THR A 89 -11.89 6.88 11.74
CA THR A 89 -10.69 7.58 12.25
C THR A 89 -9.40 6.91 11.79
N ALA A 90 -9.36 5.58 11.72
CA ALA A 90 -8.21 4.88 11.17
C ALA A 90 -7.99 5.19 9.68
N PHE A 91 -9.05 5.23 8.87
CA PHE A 91 -8.92 5.61 7.45
C PHE A 91 -8.51 7.07 7.27
N GLU A 92 -9.04 7.98 8.08
CA GLU A 92 -8.63 9.39 8.09
C GLU A 92 -7.14 9.54 8.40
N LEU A 93 -6.60 8.75 9.32
CA LEU A 93 -5.17 8.68 9.60
C LEU A 93 -4.37 8.03 8.45
N GLY A 94 -4.98 7.07 7.74
CA GLY A 94 -4.39 6.45 6.56
C GLY A 94 -4.15 7.43 5.40
N VAL A 95 -5.00 8.44 5.24
CA VAL A 95 -4.87 9.45 4.17
C VAL A 95 -3.53 10.20 4.20
N PRO A 96 -3.11 10.86 5.31
CA PRO A 96 -1.83 11.55 5.35
C PRO A 96 -0.64 10.59 5.26
N ILE A 97 -0.75 9.35 5.76
CA ILE A 97 0.30 8.33 5.62
C ILE A 97 0.48 7.96 4.13
N ALA A 98 -0.62 7.70 3.43
CA ALA A 98 -0.60 7.39 2.00
C ALA A 98 -0.10 8.58 1.17
N LEU A 99 -0.53 9.81 1.50
CA LEU A 99 -0.10 11.02 0.83
C LEU A 99 1.40 11.28 1.04
N ALA A 100 1.91 11.09 2.26
CA ALA A 100 3.34 11.19 2.55
C ALA A 100 4.14 10.13 1.75
N GLY A 101 3.66 8.89 1.71
CA GLY A 101 4.26 7.82 0.89
C GLY A 101 4.27 8.16 -0.60
N PHE A 102 3.18 8.72 -1.12
CA PHE A 102 3.07 9.17 -2.51
C PHE A 102 4.05 10.31 -2.82
N LEU A 103 4.15 11.32 -1.94
CA LEU A 103 5.09 12.42 -2.09
C LEU A 103 6.55 11.95 -2.01
N LEU A 104 6.86 11.05 -1.08
CA LEU A 104 8.19 10.42 -0.99
C LEU A 104 8.51 9.65 -2.27
N ALA A 105 7.55 8.89 -2.81
CA ALA A 105 7.74 8.18 -4.08
C ALA A 105 8.04 9.15 -5.23
N LEU A 106 7.31 10.26 -5.35
CA LEU A 106 7.55 11.28 -6.39
C LEU A 106 8.92 11.95 -6.26
N LEU A 107 9.40 12.16 -5.03
CA LEU A 107 10.69 12.84 -4.79
C LEU A 107 11.89 11.90 -4.92
N VAL A 108 11.74 10.62 -4.53
CA VAL A 108 12.84 9.65 -4.43
C VAL A 108 12.98 8.80 -5.69
N ILE A 109 11.87 8.38 -6.32
CA ILE A 109 11.92 7.44 -7.43
C ILE A 109 12.31 8.19 -8.71
N ARG A 110 13.55 7.96 -9.17
CA ARG A 110 14.03 8.40 -10.49
C ARG A 110 13.93 7.25 -11.48
N VAL A 111 12.98 7.33 -12.41
CA VAL A 111 12.85 6.35 -13.50
C VAL A 111 13.98 6.54 -14.50
N GLN A 112 14.93 5.61 -14.53
CA GLN A 112 15.92 5.55 -15.61
C GLN A 112 15.25 4.95 -16.85
N ARG A 113 15.25 5.69 -17.98
CA ARG A 113 14.74 5.15 -19.25
C ARG A 113 15.59 3.93 -19.62
N PRO A 114 14.96 2.77 -19.93
CA PRO A 114 15.71 1.61 -20.40
C PRO A 114 16.51 2.02 -21.65
N ALA A 115 17.83 1.95 -21.57
CA ALA A 115 18.67 2.13 -22.75
C ALA A 115 18.33 1.00 -23.72
N GLN A 116 17.58 1.31 -24.77
CA GLN A 116 17.34 0.38 -25.88
C GLN A 116 18.71 0.02 -26.45
N LYS A 117 19.21 -1.18 -26.13
CA LYS A 117 20.34 -1.73 -26.87
C LYS A 117 19.83 -1.98 -28.29
N PRO A 118 20.44 -1.39 -29.33
CA PRO A 118 20.09 -1.67 -30.72
C PRO A 118 20.12 -3.18 -30.91
N VAL A 119 19.02 -3.75 -31.40
CA VAL A 119 18.94 -5.16 -31.78
C VAL A 119 19.97 -5.36 -32.88
N ALA A 120 21.06 -6.06 -32.56
CA ALA A 120 22.00 -6.52 -33.57
C ALA A 120 21.23 -7.53 -34.44
N LEU A 121 20.87 -7.11 -35.65
CA LEU A 121 20.26 -8.01 -36.63
C LEU A 121 21.28 -9.12 -36.95
N PRO A 122 20.86 -10.39 -37.02
CA PRO A 122 21.70 -11.45 -37.56
C PRO A 122 22.12 -11.02 -38.97
N GLU A 123 23.42 -10.95 -39.18
CA GLU A 123 24.00 -10.74 -40.51
C GLU A 123 23.51 -11.90 -41.39
N ALA A 124 22.67 -11.59 -42.36
CA ALA A 124 22.10 -12.56 -43.27
C ALA A 124 23.24 -13.21 -44.06
N ALA A 125 23.55 -14.45 -43.70
CA ALA A 125 24.49 -15.32 -44.41
C ALA A 125 23.74 -16.21 -45.40
#